data_AF-A0A0F9LX38-F1
#
_entry.id   AF-A0A0F9LX38-F1
#
_cell.length_a   1.000
_cell.length_b   1.000
_cell.length_c   1.000
_cell.angle_alpha   90.00
_cell.angle_beta   90.00
_cell.angle_gamma   90.00
#
_symmetry.space_group_name_H-M   'P 1'
#
loop_
_entity.id
_entity.type
_entity.pdbx_description
1 polymer ?
#
loop_
_entity_poly.entity_id
_entity_poly.type
_entity_poly.pdbx_seq_one_letter_code
_entity_poly.pdbx_strand_id
1 'polypeptide(L)'
;MKKKEKKKERERKKKIRDKIRTFMDMAQAVRTVDSRVLLIRQITDFIDNEFPNMKEFQKIKTWAEAIINNKNYGPTSTNFKDDVSSILIAILMTYDQDTPNDFNIVFHPEVIKHSIQLFNDGHYAQAIFESAKALNNYVKDKGKIMDKDLSDAMAKAFNEKTPIIKLNALKSQSDIDEQQGFKFLYMGAMTGIRNPKAHDTVKQKDKNRTLEYLAFLSLLFRRAEEGKL
;
A
#
# COMPACT_ATOMS: atom_id res chain seq x y z
N MET A 1 14.32 26.16 12.29
CA MET A 1 14.93 24.98 12.94
C MET A 1 14.37 23.66 12.37
N LYS A 2 13.07 23.36 12.55
CA LYS A 2 12.41 22.09 12.15
C LYS A 2 12.57 21.66 10.67
N LYS A 3 12.68 22.58 9.70
CA LYS A 3 12.86 22.23 8.26
C LYS A 3 14.27 21.69 7.95
N LYS A 4 15.32 22.19 8.61
CA LYS A 4 16.70 21.75 8.39
C LYS A 4 16.94 20.37 9.01
N GLU A 5 16.37 20.11 10.18
CA GLU A 5 16.40 18.80 10.84
C GLU A 5 15.67 17.74 10.01
N LYS A 6 14.46 18.05 9.51
CA LYS A 6 13.73 17.15 8.60
C LYS A 6 14.50 16.85 7.30
N LYS A 7 15.23 17.82 6.76
CA LYS A 7 16.07 17.61 5.56
C LYS A 7 17.25 16.68 5.86
N LYS A 8 17.97 16.91 6.97
CA LYS A 8 19.08 16.05 7.41
C LYS A 8 18.63 14.61 7.66
N GLU A 9 17.47 14.43 8.29
CA GLU A 9 16.91 13.11 8.53
C GLU A 9 16.55 12.38 7.23
N ARG A 10 15.95 13.08 6.26
CA ARG A 10 15.68 12.52 4.93
C ARG A 10 16.94 12.11 4.18
N GLU A 11 18.00 12.91 4.26
CA GLU A 11 19.30 12.60 3.64
C GLU A 11 19.95 11.37 4.30
N ARG A 12 19.88 11.26 5.63
CA ARG A 12 20.36 10.10 6.38
C ARG A 12 19.60 8.82 5.99
N LYS A 13 18.26 8.87 5.97
CA LYS A 13 17.41 7.75 5.52
C LYS A 13 17.72 7.31 4.09
N LYS A 14 17.93 8.26 3.18
CA LYS A 14 18.36 7.95 1.80
C LYS A 14 19.69 7.19 1.77
N LYS A 15 20.70 7.67 2.50
CA LYS A 15 22.03 7.02 2.56
C LYS A 15 21.94 5.57 3.07
N ILE A 16 21.11 5.33 4.07
CA ILE A 16 20.89 3.98 4.62
C ILE A 16 20.19 3.07 3.61
N ARG A 17 19.16 3.57 2.89
CA ARG A 17 18.50 2.80 1.81
C ARG A 17 19.47 2.43 0.69
N ASP A 18 20.28 3.38 0.23
CA ASP A 18 21.26 3.14 -0.83
C ASP A 18 22.29 2.07 -0.40
N LYS A 19 22.70 2.10 0.87
CA LYS A 19 23.62 1.11 1.44
C LYS A 19 22.98 -0.28 1.53
N ILE A 20 21.72 -0.37 1.94
CA ILE A 20 20.96 -1.63 2.00
C ILE A 20 20.77 -2.23 0.60
N ARG A 21 20.49 -1.40 -0.41
CA ARG A 21 20.43 -1.84 -1.82
C ARG A 21 21.74 -2.44 -2.28
N THR A 22 22.86 -1.82 -1.92
CA THR A 22 24.20 -2.36 -2.23
C THR A 22 24.38 -3.75 -1.61
N PHE A 23 23.94 -3.98 -0.37
CA PHE A 23 24.00 -5.30 0.24
C PHE A 23 23.10 -6.34 -0.45
N MET A 24 21.93 -5.93 -0.95
CA MET A 24 21.07 -6.81 -1.77
C MET A 24 21.78 -7.24 -3.05
N ASP A 25 22.42 -6.31 -3.75
CA ASP A 25 23.18 -6.61 -4.97
C ASP A 25 24.37 -7.55 -4.68
N MET A 26 25.08 -7.32 -3.57
CA MET A 26 26.17 -8.18 -3.11
C MET A 26 25.68 -9.59 -2.77
N ALA A 27 24.52 -9.73 -2.12
CA ALA A 27 23.90 -11.02 -1.84
C ALA A 27 23.61 -11.81 -3.12
N GLN A 28 23.28 -11.13 -4.22
CA GLN A 28 23.10 -11.78 -5.52
C GLN A 28 24.41 -12.23 -6.16
N ALA A 29 25.53 -11.60 -5.83
CA ALA A 29 26.84 -11.85 -6.42
C ALA A 29 27.68 -12.90 -5.66
N VAL A 30 27.46 -13.12 -4.37
CA VAL A 30 28.24 -14.10 -3.59
C VAL A 30 28.06 -15.53 -4.08
N ARG A 31 29.15 -16.32 -4.04
CA ARG A 31 29.18 -17.70 -4.56
C ARG A 31 29.87 -18.70 -3.63
N THR A 32 30.75 -18.23 -2.75
CA THR A 32 31.55 -19.07 -1.84
C THR A 32 31.14 -18.89 -0.39
N VAL A 33 31.49 -19.85 0.48
CA VAL A 33 31.24 -19.75 1.93
C VAL A 33 31.93 -18.51 2.52
N ASP A 34 33.20 -18.26 2.17
CA ASP A 34 33.96 -17.12 2.70
C ASP A 34 33.34 -15.77 2.29
N SER A 35 32.87 -15.65 1.04
CA SER A 35 32.21 -14.43 0.57
C SER A 35 30.86 -14.18 1.24
N ARG A 36 30.14 -15.25 1.61
CA ARG A 36 28.90 -15.17 2.41
C ARG A 36 29.17 -14.70 3.84
N VAL A 37 30.19 -15.27 4.50
CA VAL A 37 30.60 -14.86 5.85
C VAL A 37 31.04 -13.39 5.86
N LEU A 38 31.81 -12.97 4.84
CA LEU A 38 32.24 -11.59 4.70
C LEU A 38 31.06 -10.63 4.53
N LEU A 39 30.07 -10.99 3.71
CA LEU A 39 28.86 -10.16 3.52
C LEU A 39 28.08 -9.99 4.83
N ILE A 40 27.88 -11.08 5.58
CA ILE A 40 27.20 -11.00 6.88
C ILE A 40 27.97 -10.10 7.84
N ARG A 41 29.30 -10.23 7.94
CA ARG A 41 30.12 -9.33 8.78
C ARG A 41 29.97 -7.86 8.39
N GLN A 42 29.95 -7.56 7.09
CA GLN A 42 29.74 -6.19 6.63
C GLN A 42 28.35 -5.65 6.98
N ILE A 43 27.32 -6.50 7.00
CA ILE A 43 25.98 -6.12 7.43
C ILE A 43 25.95 -5.87 8.95
N THR A 44 26.58 -6.73 9.76
CA THR A 44 26.64 -6.54 11.22
C THR A 44 27.45 -5.31 11.61
N ASP A 45 28.58 -5.06 10.94
CA ASP A 45 29.40 -3.86 11.15
C ASP A 45 28.62 -2.59 10.76
N PHE A 46 27.83 -2.65 9.68
CA PHE A 46 26.95 -1.56 9.30
C PHE A 46 25.90 -1.27 10.38
N ILE A 47 25.29 -2.31 10.95
CA ILE A 47 24.33 -2.18 12.06
C ILE A 47 24.99 -1.51 13.27
N ASP A 48 26.15 -1.98 13.69
CA ASP A 48 26.85 -1.44 14.87
C ASP A 48 27.22 0.04 14.68
N ASN A 49 27.63 0.43 13.48
CA ASN A 49 28.02 1.80 13.17
C ASN A 49 26.83 2.76 13.06
N GLU A 50 25.75 2.35 12.40
CA GLU A 50 24.60 3.24 12.14
C GLU A 50 23.56 3.22 13.28
N PHE A 51 23.47 2.12 14.04
CA PHE A 51 22.45 1.88 15.07
C PHE A 51 23.04 1.41 16.43
N PRO A 52 24.09 2.05 16.97
CA PRO A 52 24.86 1.53 18.11
C PRO A 52 24.06 1.32 19.40
N ASN A 53 22.95 2.05 19.59
CA ASN A 53 22.19 2.08 20.84
C ASN A 53 20.75 1.53 20.73
N MET A 54 20.41 0.82 19.64
CA MET A 54 19.05 0.31 19.42
C MET A 54 18.96 -1.21 19.69
N LYS A 55 18.13 -1.60 20.67
CA LYS A 55 17.99 -3.00 21.10
C LYS A 55 17.33 -3.89 20.04
N GLU A 56 16.49 -3.30 19.20
CA GLU A 56 15.79 -3.95 18.10
C GLU A 56 16.79 -4.52 17.08
N PHE A 57 17.88 -3.79 16.83
CA PHE A 57 18.93 -4.21 15.92
C PHE A 57 19.83 -5.32 16.47
N GLN A 58 19.88 -5.50 17.79
CA GLN A 58 20.61 -6.62 18.39
C GLN A 58 19.99 -7.97 18.01
N LYS A 59 18.66 -8.06 17.92
CA LYS A 59 17.98 -9.28 17.45
C LYS A 59 18.31 -9.59 15.99
N ILE A 60 18.36 -8.55 15.15
CA ILE A 60 18.71 -8.68 13.73
C ILE A 60 20.17 -9.14 13.58
N LYS A 61 21.09 -8.60 14.41
CA LYS A 61 22.49 -9.01 14.45
C LYS A 61 22.65 -10.48 14.85
N THR A 62 21.97 -10.90 15.92
CA THR A 62 21.98 -12.31 16.36
C THR A 62 21.46 -13.24 15.26
N TRP A 63 20.42 -12.83 14.53
CA TRP A 63 19.93 -13.58 13.38
C TRP A 63 20.94 -13.65 12.24
N ALA A 64 21.60 -12.54 11.91
CA ALA A 64 22.66 -12.50 10.91
C ALA A 64 23.83 -13.44 11.26
N GLU A 65 24.29 -13.43 12.51
CA GLU A 65 25.34 -14.31 13.02
C GLU A 65 24.91 -15.78 13.04
N ALA A 66 23.63 -16.07 13.24
CA ALA A 66 23.10 -17.43 13.20
C ALA A 66 23.19 -18.06 11.79
N ILE A 67 23.09 -17.25 10.73
CA ILE A 67 23.28 -17.70 9.33
C ILE A 67 24.70 -18.21 9.10
N ILE A 68 25.71 -17.50 9.63
CA ILE A 68 27.12 -17.95 9.53
C ILE A 68 27.30 -19.30 10.22
N ASN A 69 26.65 -19.49 11.36
CA ASN A 69 26.78 -20.69 12.19
C ASN A 69 25.85 -21.83 11.78
N ASN A 70 25.10 -21.68 10.69
CA ASN A 70 24.09 -22.63 10.21
C ASN A 70 23.08 -23.04 11.31
N LYS A 71 22.69 -22.09 12.17
CA LYS A 71 21.71 -22.28 13.24
C LYS A 71 20.37 -21.68 12.82
N ASN A 72 19.30 -22.48 12.73
CA ASN A 72 17.97 -22.03 12.33
C ASN A 72 17.29 -21.17 13.42
N TYR A 73 17.08 -19.87 13.15
CA TYR A 73 16.36 -18.94 14.04
C TYR A 73 15.28 -18.08 13.34
N GLY A 74 14.87 -18.39 12.10
CA GLY A 74 13.86 -17.64 11.33
C GLY A 74 12.91 -18.51 10.51
N PRO A 75 11.85 -17.93 9.90
CA PRO A 75 10.87 -18.69 9.12
C PRO A 75 11.50 -19.17 7.80
N THR A 76 11.83 -20.46 7.75
CA THR A 76 11.98 -21.30 6.55
C THR A 76 12.59 -20.63 5.31
N SER A 77 13.92 -20.54 5.24
CA SER A 77 14.59 -20.40 3.95
C SER A 77 15.77 -21.37 3.87
N THR A 78 15.87 -22.09 2.76
CA THR A 78 16.95 -23.06 2.46
C THR A 78 18.09 -22.41 1.66
N ASN A 79 18.07 -21.07 1.49
CA ASN A 79 18.96 -20.35 0.59
C ASN A 79 19.46 -19.04 1.22
N PHE A 80 20.78 -18.92 1.37
CA PHE A 80 21.48 -17.76 1.92
C PHE A 80 21.00 -16.40 1.38
N LYS A 81 20.61 -16.32 0.11
CA LYS A 81 20.12 -15.08 -0.51
C LYS A 81 18.82 -14.58 0.11
N ASP A 82 17.92 -15.50 0.42
CA ASP A 82 16.60 -15.18 0.97
C ASP A 82 16.74 -14.78 2.45
N ASP A 83 17.65 -15.42 3.18
CA ASP A 83 17.99 -15.05 4.56
C ASP A 83 18.57 -13.63 4.65
N VAL A 84 19.53 -13.29 3.77
CA VAL A 84 20.10 -11.94 3.70
C VAL A 84 19.04 -10.92 3.31
N SER A 85 18.19 -11.23 2.33
CA SER A 85 17.10 -10.35 1.91
C SER A 85 16.14 -10.06 3.07
N SER A 86 15.81 -11.09 3.86
CA SER A 86 14.92 -10.97 5.01
C SER A 86 15.53 -10.13 6.14
N ILE A 87 16.83 -10.25 6.39
CA ILE A 87 17.56 -9.38 7.32
C ILE A 87 17.55 -7.93 6.86
N LEU A 88 17.86 -7.68 5.58
CA LEU A 88 17.92 -6.34 5.02
C LEU A 88 16.54 -5.65 5.04
N ILE A 89 15.46 -6.41 4.79
CA ILE A 89 14.08 -5.95 4.98
C ILE A 89 13.81 -5.63 6.44
N ALA A 90 14.22 -6.48 7.38
CA ALA A 90 14.03 -6.22 8.81
C ALA A 90 14.76 -4.94 9.27
N ILE A 91 15.96 -4.67 8.74
CA ILE A 91 16.70 -3.41 9.00
C ILE A 91 15.89 -2.21 8.50
N LEU A 92 15.38 -2.28 7.26
CA LEU A 92 14.56 -1.21 6.68
C LEU A 92 13.29 -0.96 7.48
N MET A 93 12.55 -2.02 7.80
CA MET A 93 11.32 -1.93 8.58
C MET A 93 11.58 -1.39 9.99
N THR A 94 12.72 -1.71 10.61
CA THR A 94 13.05 -1.25 11.96
C THR A 94 13.50 0.21 11.97
N TYR A 95 14.38 0.62 11.04
CA TYR A 95 14.97 1.96 11.03
C TYR A 95 14.08 3.00 10.36
N ASP A 96 13.47 2.64 9.24
CA ASP A 96 12.73 3.55 8.39
C ASP A 96 11.29 3.04 8.25
N GLN A 97 10.50 3.29 9.30
CA GLN A 97 9.03 3.12 9.25
C GLN A 97 8.37 3.99 8.16
N ASP A 98 9.12 4.97 7.62
CA ASP A 98 8.73 5.78 6.46
C ASP A 98 9.39 5.30 5.16
N THR A 99 9.98 4.08 5.14
CA THR A 99 10.56 3.53 3.92
C THR A 99 9.55 3.72 2.80
N PRO A 100 9.89 4.44 1.72
CA PRO A 100 9.13 4.35 0.49
C PRO A 100 9.41 2.95 -0.02
N ASN A 101 8.66 2.00 0.53
CA ASN A 101 8.16 0.90 -0.24
C ASN A 101 7.57 1.58 -1.48
N ASP A 102 7.96 1.19 -2.70
CA ASP A 102 7.35 1.76 -3.91
C ASP A 102 5.81 1.58 -3.92
N PHE A 103 5.27 0.85 -2.94
CA PHE A 103 3.91 0.89 -2.41
C PHE A 103 3.54 2.19 -1.65
N ASN A 104 3.78 3.37 -2.21
CA ASN A 104 3.14 4.60 -1.70
C ASN A 104 1.88 4.90 -2.51
N ILE A 105 0.70 4.81 -1.87
CA ILE A 105 -0.57 5.07 -2.54
C ILE A 105 -0.82 6.58 -2.57
N VAL A 106 -0.77 7.15 -3.78
CA VAL A 106 -1.28 8.51 -4.00
C VAL A 106 -2.80 8.43 -4.13
N PHE A 107 -3.53 8.92 -3.15
CA PHE A 107 -5.00 8.95 -3.20
C PHE A 107 -5.52 9.92 -4.26
N HIS A 108 -6.66 9.57 -4.86
CA HIS A 108 -7.41 10.45 -5.75
C HIS A 108 -7.84 11.73 -5.01
N PRO A 109 -7.82 12.91 -5.65
CA PRO A 109 -8.14 14.18 -5.00
C PRO A 109 -9.49 14.20 -4.27
N GLU A 110 -10.53 13.59 -4.84
CA GLU A 110 -11.84 13.50 -4.17
C GLU A 110 -11.80 12.69 -2.87
N VAL A 111 -10.97 11.63 -2.78
CA VAL A 111 -10.78 10.89 -1.52
C VAL A 111 -10.12 11.78 -0.48
N ILE A 112 -9.05 12.50 -0.86
CA ILE A 112 -8.36 13.41 0.05
C ILE A 112 -9.33 14.48 0.57
N LYS A 113 -10.05 15.13 -0.34
CA LYS A 113 -11.03 16.19 -0.05
C LYS A 113 -12.10 15.74 0.95
N HIS A 114 -12.61 14.51 0.82
CA HIS A 114 -13.72 14.01 1.63
C HIS A 114 -13.31 13.23 2.89
N SER A 115 -12.05 12.79 2.99
CA SER A 115 -11.64 11.88 4.08
C SER A 115 -10.48 12.36 4.93
N ILE A 116 -9.61 13.26 4.46
CA ILE A 116 -8.31 13.49 5.11
C ILE A 116 -8.44 14.05 6.53
N GLN A 117 -9.37 15.00 6.75
CA GLN A 117 -9.58 15.60 8.06
C GLN A 117 -10.16 14.56 9.04
N LEU A 118 -11.25 13.90 8.64
CA LEU A 118 -11.89 12.84 9.43
C LEU A 118 -10.91 11.72 9.80
N PHE A 119 -10.06 11.33 8.86
CA PHE A 119 -9.04 10.31 9.11
C PHE A 119 -8.01 10.76 10.14
N ASN A 120 -7.49 11.98 10.02
CA ASN A 120 -6.50 12.53 10.96
C ASN A 120 -7.08 12.72 12.37
N ASP A 121 -8.38 13.00 12.46
CA ASP A 121 -9.10 13.16 13.72
C ASP A 121 -9.55 11.81 14.32
N GLY A 122 -9.22 10.68 13.67
CA GLY A 122 -9.55 9.33 14.14
C GLY A 122 -10.99 8.87 13.85
N HIS A 123 -11.76 9.64 13.07
CA HIS A 123 -13.12 9.33 12.63
C HIS A 123 -13.12 8.41 11.39
N TYR A 124 -12.48 7.24 11.51
CA TYR A 124 -12.22 6.35 10.39
C TYR A 124 -13.45 5.84 9.65
N ALA A 125 -14.51 5.44 10.37
CA ALA A 125 -15.76 5.00 9.75
C ALA A 125 -16.38 6.12 8.91
N GLN A 126 -16.41 7.34 9.45
CA GLN A 126 -16.94 8.51 8.74
C GLN A 126 -16.08 8.88 7.53
N ALA A 127 -14.75 8.79 7.66
CA ALA A 127 -13.83 9.05 6.56
C ALA A 127 -14.12 8.16 5.35
N ILE A 128 -14.35 6.86 5.58
CA ILE A 128 -14.73 5.90 4.52
C ILE A 128 -16.12 6.23 3.96
N PHE A 129 -17.08 6.51 4.83
CA PHE A 129 -18.46 6.82 4.44
C PHE A 129 -18.55 8.03 3.52
N GLU A 130 -17.93 9.16 3.90
CA GLU A 130 -17.98 10.39 3.11
C GLU A 130 -17.31 10.23 1.74
N SER A 131 -16.19 9.51 1.66
CA SER A 131 -15.57 9.23 0.36
C SER A 131 -16.42 8.30 -0.51
N ALA A 132 -17.07 7.28 0.06
CA ALA A 132 -17.94 6.39 -0.71
C ALA A 132 -19.22 7.12 -1.19
N LYS A 133 -19.76 8.03 -0.37
CA LYS A 133 -20.86 8.92 -0.76
C LYS A 133 -20.44 9.86 -1.88
N ALA A 134 -19.25 10.45 -1.80
CA ALA A 134 -18.71 11.28 -2.87
C ALA A 134 -18.52 10.50 -4.18
N LEU A 135 -18.09 9.24 -4.11
CA LEU A 135 -17.94 8.37 -5.29
C LEU A 135 -19.29 8.13 -5.98
N ASN A 136 -20.34 7.84 -5.21
CA ASN A 136 -21.69 7.70 -5.73
C ASN A 136 -22.14 8.95 -6.50
N ASN A 137 -21.96 10.12 -5.90
CA ASN A 137 -22.34 11.39 -6.52
C ASN A 137 -21.52 11.67 -7.78
N TYR A 138 -20.20 11.45 -7.72
CA TYR A 138 -19.31 11.63 -8.87
C TYR A 138 -19.75 10.80 -10.08
N VAL A 139 -20.05 9.51 -9.90
CA VAL A 139 -20.52 8.64 -10.98
C VAL A 139 -21.88 9.10 -11.52
N LYS A 140 -22.81 9.47 -10.64
CA LYS A 140 -24.13 9.99 -11.04
C LYS A 140 -24.03 11.28 -11.83
N ASP A 141 -23.19 12.21 -11.38
CA ASP A 141 -23.00 13.52 -12.01
C ASP A 141 -22.32 13.39 -13.38
N LYS A 142 -21.35 12.47 -13.49
CA LYS A 142 -20.67 12.15 -14.75
C LYS A 142 -21.61 11.47 -15.74
N GLY A 143 -22.35 10.47 -15.28
CA GLY A 143 -23.30 9.71 -16.11
C GLY A 143 -24.67 10.36 -16.29
N LYS A 144 -24.93 11.54 -15.70
CA LYS A 144 -26.24 12.21 -15.70
C LYS A 144 -27.38 11.30 -15.21
N ILE A 145 -27.11 10.49 -14.19
CA ILE A 145 -28.06 9.54 -13.61
C ILE A 145 -28.80 10.22 -12.46
N MET A 146 -30.04 10.64 -12.70
CA MET A 146 -30.86 11.34 -11.70
C MET A 146 -31.92 10.44 -11.03
N ASP A 147 -32.33 9.37 -11.72
CA ASP A 147 -33.44 8.48 -11.36
C ASP A 147 -33.03 7.27 -10.50
N LYS A 148 -31.72 7.07 -10.29
CA LYS A 148 -31.18 5.93 -9.55
C LYS A 148 -30.14 6.39 -8.53
N ASP A 149 -29.89 5.54 -7.54
CA ASP A 149 -28.88 5.79 -6.53
C ASP A 149 -28.13 4.52 -6.14
N LEU A 150 -26.96 4.70 -5.53
CA LEU A 150 -26.17 3.60 -4.95
C LEU A 150 -25.93 2.47 -5.96
N SER A 151 -26.13 1.22 -5.56
CA SER A 151 -25.91 0.05 -6.40
C SER A 151 -26.64 0.13 -7.74
N ASP A 152 -27.86 0.67 -7.79
CA ASP A 152 -28.64 0.76 -9.02
C ASP A 152 -28.09 1.82 -9.98
N ALA A 153 -27.56 2.92 -9.45
CA ALA A 153 -26.85 3.91 -10.25
C ALA A 153 -25.55 3.32 -10.83
N MET A 154 -24.79 2.57 -10.03
CA MET A 154 -23.56 1.91 -10.50
C MET A 154 -23.86 0.86 -11.58
N ALA A 155 -24.91 0.06 -11.39
CA ALA A 155 -25.35 -0.95 -12.35
C ALA A 155 -25.75 -0.33 -13.69
N LYS A 156 -26.42 0.83 -13.66
CA LYS A 156 -26.81 1.60 -14.86
C LYS A 156 -25.60 2.25 -15.51
N ALA A 157 -24.72 2.87 -14.74
CA ALA A 157 -23.55 3.58 -15.25
C ALA A 157 -22.61 2.66 -16.04
N PHE A 158 -22.29 1.50 -15.48
CA PHE A 158 -21.24 0.61 -15.98
C PHE A 158 -21.78 -0.65 -16.66
N ASN A 159 -23.04 -0.67 -17.08
CA ASN A 159 -23.61 -1.82 -17.80
C ASN A 159 -22.80 -2.17 -19.05
N GLU A 160 -22.38 -3.41 -19.21
CA GLU A 160 -21.54 -3.87 -20.32
C GLU A 160 -22.26 -3.89 -21.68
N LYS A 161 -23.59 -4.00 -21.68
CA LYS A 161 -24.42 -4.01 -22.91
C LYS A 161 -24.80 -2.60 -23.34
N THR A 162 -25.13 -1.75 -22.37
CA THR A 162 -25.57 -0.37 -22.58
C THR A 162 -24.88 0.60 -21.60
N PRO A 163 -23.55 0.74 -21.66
CA PRO A 163 -22.79 1.57 -20.72
C PRO A 163 -23.08 3.04 -20.95
N ILE A 164 -23.25 3.77 -19.85
CA ILE A 164 -23.17 5.24 -19.86
C ILE A 164 -21.71 5.67 -19.70
N ILE A 165 -20.95 4.94 -18.88
CA ILE A 165 -19.52 5.17 -18.67
C ILE A 165 -18.77 3.91 -19.13
N LYS A 166 -18.05 4.04 -20.24
CA LYS A 166 -17.21 3.00 -20.84
C LYS A 166 -15.80 3.07 -20.26
N LEU A 167 -15.38 1.99 -19.59
CA LEU A 167 -14.05 1.88 -18.97
C LEU A 167 -12.95 1.47 -19.95
N ASN A 168 -13.34 0.91 -21.09
CA ASN A 168 -12.48 0.46 -22.18
C ASN A 168 -13.26 0.47 -23.53
N ALA A 169 -12.75 -0.22 -24.54
CA ALA A 169 -13.32 -0.19 -25.90
C ALA A 169 -14.52 -1.12 -26.12
N LEU A 170 -14.77 -2.09 -25.23
CA LEU A 170 -15.84 -3.10 -25.35
C LEU A 170 -15.84 -3.86 -26.68
N LYS A 171 -14.66 -4.14 -27.23
CA LYS A 171 -14.50 -4.85 -28.51
C LYS A 171 -14.23 -6.34 -28.31
N SER A 172 -13.51 -6.68 -27.25
CA SER A 172 -13.15 -8.07 -26.93
C SER A 172 -13.99 -8.62 -25.78
N GLN A 173 -14.02 -9.95 -25.62
CA GLN A 173 -14.62 -10.55 -24.42
C GLN A 173 -13.95 -10.07 -23.14
N SER A 174 -12.62 -9.92 -23.14
CA SER A 174 -11.87 -9.39 -22.01
C SER A 174 -12.26 -7.94 -21.66
N ASP A 175 -12.57 -7.11 -22.66
CA ASP A 175 -13.06 -5.75 -22.44
C ASP A 175 -14.42 -5.78 -21.72
N ILE A 176 -15.32 -6.66 -22.18
CA ILE A 176 -16.66 -6.85 -21.60
C ILE A 176 -16.55 -7.36 -20.16
N ASP A 177 -15.66 -8.32 -19.91
CA ASP A 177 -15.43 -8.90 -18.60
C ASP A 177 -14.87 -7.86 -17.62
N GLU A 178 -13.92 -7.02 -18.06
CA GLU A 178 -13.38 -5.93 -17.23
C GLU A 178 -14.49 -4.92 -16.87
N GLN A 179 -15.27 -4.48 -17.85
CA GLN A 179 -16.38 -3.56 -17.64
C GLN A 179 -17.40 -4.14 -16.64
N GLN A 180 -17.79 -5.40 -16.83
CA GLN A 180 -18.74 -6.08 -15.96
C GLN A 180 -18.16 -6.30 -14.55
N GLY A 181 -16.88 -6.66 -14.45
CA GLY A 181 -16.17 -6.81 -13.18
C GLY A 181 -16.16 -5.51 -12.40
N PHE A 182 -15.78 -4.39 -13.02
CA PHE A 182 -15.82 -3.09 -12.37
C PHE A 182 -17.24 -2.68 -11.99
N LYS A 183 -18.25 -2.92 -12.82
CA LYS A 183 -19.66 -2.70 -12.45
C LYS A 183 -19.98 -3.38 -11.12
N PHE A 184 -19.58 -4.64 -10.93
CA PHE A 184 -19.78 -5.34 -9.66
C PHE A 184 -18.99 -4.74 -8.50
N LEU A 185 -17.75 -4.28 -8.73
CA LEU A 185 -16.96 -3.60 -7.71
C LEU A 185 -17.60 -2.29 -7.24
N TYR A 186 -18.12 -1.47 -8.16
CA TYR A 186 -18.85 -0.25 -7.80
C TYR A 186 -20.14 -0.56 -7.03
N MET A 187 -20.94 -1.52 -7.51
CA MET A 187 -22.15 -1.97 -6.81
C MET A 187 -21.82 -2.47 -5.41
N GLY A 188 -20.78 -3.30 -5.27
CA GLY A 188 -20.29 -3.83 -4.00
C GLY A 188 -19.78 -2.74 -3.06
N ALA A 189 -19.13 -1.70 -3.59
CA ALA A 189 -18.73 -0.55 -2.78
C ALA A 189 -19.95 0.18 -2.18
N MET A 190 -21.02 0.35 -2.95
CA MET A 190 -22.24 0.98 -2.44
C MET A 190 -22.95 0.09 -1.41
N THR A 191 -23.16 -1.17 -1.74
CA THR A 191 -23.95 -2.10 -0.91
C THR A 191 -23.20 -2.57 0.34
N GLY A 192 -21.92 -2.94 0.20
CA GLY A 192 -21.14 -3.56 1.28
C GLY A 192 -20.27 -2.59 2.09
N ILE A 193 -19.96 -1.40 1.56
CA ILE A 193 -19.07 -0.43 2.24
C ILE A 193 -19.82 0.81 2.68
N ARG A 194 -20.53 1.48 1.75
CA ARG A 194 -21.24 2.73 2.02
C ARG A 194 -22.47 2.48 2.89
N ASN A 195 -23.35 1.56 2.48
CA ASN A 195 -24.66 1.39 3.14
C ASN A 195 -24.57 1.00 4.63
N PRO A 196 -23.73 0.03 5.05
CA PRO A 196 -23.62 -0.28 6.47
C PRO A 196 -23.14 0.93 7.29
N LYS A 197 -22.22 1.75 6.76
CA LYS A 197 -21.73 2.94 7.46
C LYS A 197 -22.72 4.10 7.47
N ALA A 198 -23.77 4.06 6.64
CA ALA A 198 -24.83 5.05 6.60
C ALA A 198 -25.94 4.75 7.63
N HIS A 199 -26.19 3.47 7.91
CA HIS A 199 -27.36 3.02 8.66
C HIS A 199 -27.02 2.34 9.99
N ASP A 200 -25.83 1.74 10.11
CA ASP A 200 -25.40 1.03 11.31
C ASP A 200 -24.37 1.82 12.10
N THR A 201 -24.23 1.50 13.40
CA THR A 201 -23.17 2.05 14.25
C THR A 201 -21.83 1.32 14.02
N VAL A 202 -21.30 1.41 12.80
CA VAL A 202 -20.04 0.73 12.44
C VAL A 202 -18.86 1.38 13.16
N LYS A 203 -18.23 0.62 14.06
CA LYS A 203 -16.98 1.04 14.72
C LYS A 203 -15.78 0.55 13.91
N GLN A 204 -15.12 1.48 13.23
CA GLN A 204 -13.80 1.25 12.63
C GLN A 204 -12.73 1.93 13.48
N LYS A 205 -11.76 1.15 13.97
CA LYS A 205 -10.64 1.63 14.80
C LYS A 205 -9.27 1.38 14.17
N ASP A 206 -9.20 0.52 13.16
CA ASP A 206 -7.97 0.16 12.50
C ASP A 206 -7.65 1.19 11.39
N LYS A 207 -6.55 1.92 11.61
CA LYS A 207 -6.03 2.92 10.69
C LYS A 207 -5.65 2.32 9.33
N ASN A 208 -4.99 1.16 9.30
CA ASN A 208 -4.50 0.54 8.08
C ASN A 208 -5.67 -0.03 7.27
N ARG A 209 -6.60 -0.72 7.93
CA ARG A 209 -7.85 -1.16 7.31
C ARG A 209 -8.62 0.00 6.69
N THR A 210 -8.58 1.16 7.33
CA THR A 210 -9.21 2.39 6.81
C THR A 210 -8.51 2.88 5.55
N LEU A 211 -7.18 2.89 5.52
CA LEU A 211 -6.41 3.21 4.31
C LEU A 211 -6.70 2.25 3.16
N GLU A 212 -6.88 0.96 3.42
CA GLU A 212 -7.27 -0.03 2.40
C GLU A 212 -8.62 0.32 1.74
N TYR A 213 -9.62 0.67 2.55
CA TYR A 213 -10.92 1.13 2.04
C TYR A 213 -10.79 2.41 1.19
N LEU A 214 -10.03 3.39 1.67
CA LEU A 214 -9.81 4.65 0.96
C LEU A 214 -9.01 4.42 -0.33
N ALA A 215 -8.09 3.46 -0.36
CA ALA A 215 -7.33 3.08 -1.55
C ALA A 215 -8.21 2.43 -2.59
N PHE A 216 -9.10 1.53 -2.17
CA PHE A 216 -10.09 0.93 -3.05
C PHE A 216 -11.02 1.98 -3.65
N LEU A 217 -11.58 2.88 -2.84
CA LEU A 217 -12.42 3.98 -3.33
C LEU A 217 -11.64 4.92 -4.27
N SER A 218 -10.38 5.19 -3.97
CA SER A 218 -9.49 5.97 -4.84
C SER A 218 -9.29 5.32 -6.21
N LEU A 219 -9.13 3.99 -6.28
CA LEU A 219 -9.05 3.26 -7.54
C LEU A 219 -10.34 3.45 -8.34
N LEU A 220 -11.50 3.31 -7.69
CA LEU A 220 -12.80 3.50 -8.34
C LEU A 220 -12.99 4.93 -8.86
N PHE A 221 -12.60 5.97 -8.12
CA PHE A 221 -12.64 7.33 -8.66
C PHE A 221 -11.80 7.48 -9.93
N ARG A 222 -10.57 6.96 -9.95
CA ARG A 222 -9.69 7.03 -11.12
C ARG A 222 -10.29 6.33 -12.33
N ARG A 223 -10.81 5.10 -12.14
CA ARG A 223 -11.44 4.34 -13.23
C ARG A 223 -12.70 5.05 -13.75
N ALA A 224 -13.51 5.65 -12.87
CA ALA A 224 -14.66 6.45 -13.29
C ALA A 224 -14.22 7.70 -14.04
N GLU A 225 -13.15 8.39 -13.62
CA GLU A 225 -12.58 9.59 -14.26
C GLU A 225 -12.05 9.28 -15.67
N GLU A 226 -11.31 8.19 -15.83
CA GLU A 226 -10.77 7.72 -17.11
C GLU A 226 -11.88 7.27 -18.09
N GLY A 227 -13.01 6.81 -17.56
CA GLY A 227 -14.12 6.30 -18.35
C GLY A 227 -14.71 7.34 -19.32
N LYS A 228 -15.03 6.91 -20.54
CA LYS A 228 -15.61 7.75 -21.60
C LYS A 228 -17.13 7.66 -21.60
N LEU A 229 -17.80 8.77 -21.93
CA LEU A 229 -19.25 8.83 -22.17
C LEU A 229 -19.57 8.36 -23.59
#